data_AF-A0A1H6QYC3-F1
#
_entry.id   AF-A0A1H6QYC3-F1
#
_cell.length_a   1.000
_cell.length_b   1.000
_cell.length_c   1.000
_cell.angle_alpha   90.00
_cell.angle_beta   90.00
_cell.angle_gamma   90.00
#
_symmetry.space_group_name_H-M   'P 1'
#
loop_
_entity.id
_entity.type
_entity.pdbx_description
1 polymer ?
#
loop_
_entity_poly.entity_id
_entity_poly.type
_entity_poly.pdbx_seq_one_letter_code
_entity_poly.pdbx_strand_id
1 'polypeptide(L)'
;MKRLLLIALVFGAVIAGGGLIAVWDDATTPDRTAAAFLHAERIDNSSAVDGSVIGYENLTADQQTVFERAIADDLNITEIPDDTNASVWYDGGAVRYQNKTYEVAVSET
;
A
#
# COMPACT_ATOMS: atom_id res chain seq x y z
N MET A 1 28.36 5.94 -28.20
CA MET A 1 27.08 6.58 -28.56
C MET A 1 25.95 5.63 -28.24
N LYS A 2 24.92 6.11 -27.53
CA LYS A 2 23.64 5.45 -27.21
C LYS A 2 22.93 4.89 -28.46
N ARG A 3 22.17 3.80 -28.29
CA ARG A 3 20.79 3.53 -28.79
C ARG A 3 20.44 2.05 -28.47
N LEU A 4 19.60 1.80 -27.47
CA LEU A 4 18.12 1.80 -27.48
C LEU A 4 17.53 0.43 -27.90
N LEU A 5 16.99 -0.26 -26.89
CA LEU A 5 15.60 -0.72 -26.82
C LEU A 5 15.20 -1.93 -27.68
N LEU A 6 14.74 -3.00 -27.03
CA LEU A 6 13.44 -3.62 -27.31
C LEU A 6 13.00 -4.50 -26.13
N ILE A 7 12.00 -3.97 -25.43
CA ILE A 7 11.17 -4.62 -24.42
C ILE A 7 10.32 -5.67 -25.13
N ALA A 8 10.31 -6.91 -24.63
CA ALA A 8 9.29 -7.90 -24.97
C ALA A 8 8.89 -8.66 -23.71
N LEU A 9 7.64 -8.42 -23.35
CA LEU A 9 6.92 -8.80 -22.15
C LEU A 9 6.23 -10.14 -22.41
N VAL A 10 6.44 -11.16 -21.57
CA VAL A 10 5.54 -12.33 -21.53
C VAL A 10 5.32 -12.76 -20.08
N PHE A 11 4.08 -12.55 -19.65
CA PHE A 11 3.45 -13.01 -18.42
C PHE A 11 3.55 -14.54 -18.25
N GLY A 12 3.72 -14.99 -17.02
CA GLY A 12 3.32 -16.36 -16.65
C GLY A 12 4.03 -16.93 -15.44
N ALA A 13 3.50 -16.68 -14.25
CA ALA A 13 3.57 -17.64 -13.15
C ALA A 13 2.42 -17.40 -12.17
N VAL A 14 1.35 -18.17 -12.35
CA VAL A 14 0.36 -18.45 -11.30
C VAL A 14 1.09 -19.27 -10.24
N ILE A 15 1.24 -18.73 -9.03
CA ILE A 15 1.64 -19.54 -7.87
C ILE A 15 0.43 -19.61 -6.94
N ALA A 16 -0.15 -20.79 -6.92
CA ALA A 16 -1.09 -21.23 -5.90
C ALA A 16 -0.32 -21.46 -4.60
N GLY A 17 -0.76 -20.81 -3.51
CA GLY A 17 -0.38 -21.14 -2.14
C GLY A 17 0.98 -20.60 -1.67
N GLY A 18 0.92 -19.61 -0.78
CA GLY A 18 2.04 -19.23 0.09
C GLY A 18 3.01 -18.22 -0.50
N GLY A 19 3.00 -17.01 0.08
CA GLY A 19 4.13 -16.07 0.13
C GLY A 19 4.82 -15.73 -1.20
N LEU A 20 4.43 -14.62 -1.82
CA LEU A 20 5.28 -13.93 -2.79
C LEU A 20 5.43 -12.47 -2.37
N ILE A 21 6.54 -12.22 -1.67
CA ILE A 21 7.11 -10.90 -1.47
C ILE A 21 7.61 -10.44 -2.84
N ALA A 22 6.90 -9.52 -3.49
CA ALA A 22 7.45 -8.79 -4.63
C ALA A 22 8.34 -7.67 -4.07
N VAL A 23 9.65 -7.94 -4.01
CA VAL A 23 10.67 -6.91 -3.79
C VAL A 23 10.62 -5.96 -4.98
N TRP A 24 10.10 -4.74 -4.76
CA TRP A 24 10.28 -3.62 -5.67
C TRP A 24 11.52 -2.84 -5.23
N ASP A 25 12.59 -3.01 -5.99
CA ASP A 25 13.83 -2.25 -5.88
C ASP A 25 13.92 -1.38 -7.14
N ASP A 26 13.59 -0.07 -7.04
CA ASP A 26 14.31 1.02 -7.72
C ASP A 26 13.80 2.42 -7.28
N ALA A 27 14.71 3.15 -6.60
CA ALA A 27 14.99 4.58 -6.75
C ALA A 27 13.89 5.66 -6.59
N THR A 28 13.35 5.83 -5.38
CA THR A 28 12.93 7.16 -4.82
C THR A 28 12.73 7.08 -3.30
N THR A 29 13.62 6.42 -2.57
CA THR A 29 13.48 6.26 -1.11
C THR A 29 13.48 7.66 -0.44
N PRO A 30 12.34 8.19 0.07
CA PRO A 30 12.39 9.32 0.99
C PRO A 30 13.27 8.89 2.18
N ASP A 31 13.93 9.81 2.88
CA ASP A 31 14.80 9.48 4.03
C ASP A 31 14.03 8.63 5.06
N ARG A 32 14.06 7.29 4.90
CA ARG A 32 13.23 6.34 5.64
C ARG A 32 13.85 6.09 7.01
N THR A 33 13.74 7.09 7.87
CA THR A 33 14.08 6.96 9.30
C THR A 33 12.87 6.53 10.13
N ALA A 34 11.68 6.50 9.53
CA ALA A 34 10.45 6.05 10.18
C ALA A 34 10.44 4.53 10.41
N ALA A 35 9.86 4.12 11.54
CA ALA A 35 9.75 2.72 11.94
C ALA A 35 8.73 1.94 11.07
N ALA A 36 7.72 2.62 10.52
CA ALA A 36 6.69 2.00 9.70
C ALA A 36 6.12 2.93 8.62
N PHE A 37 5.67 2.34 7.52
CA PHE A 37 5.05 3.01 6.38
C PHE A 37 3.70 2.38 6.04
N LEU A 38 2.72 3.21 5.72
CA LEU A 38 1.43 2.78 5.19
C LEU A 38 1.45 2.89 3.67
N HIS A 39 1.10 1.79 3.01
CA HIS A 39 0.74 1.76 1.59
C HIS A 39 -0.78 1.75 1.45
N ALA A 40 -1.33 2.53 0.52
CA ALA A 40 -2.77 2.61 0.28
C ALA A 40 -3.09 2.68 -1.22
N GLU A 41 -3.33 1.52 -1.85
CA GLU A 41 -3.57 1.44 -3.30
C GLU A 41 -5.06 1.30 -3.60
N ARG A 42 -5.57 2.11 -4.55
CA ARG A 42 -6.96 1.95 -5.01
C ARG A 42 -7.10 0.64 -5.77
N ILE A 43 -8.10 -0.14 -5.39
CA ILE A 43 -8.50 -1.35 -6.12
C ILE A 43 -9.87 -1.17 -6.78
N ASP A 44 -10.02 -1.70 -7.99
CA ASP A 44 -11.30 -1.68 -8.70
C ASP A 44 -12.14 -2.94 -8.43
N ASN A 45 -11.50 -4.01 -7.93
CA ASN A 45 -12.18 -5.26 -7.56
C ASN A 45 -12.06 -5.51 -6.06
N SER A 46 -13.02 -5.05 -5.27
CA SER A 46 -13.05 -5.27 -3.82
C SER A 46 -13.13 -6.74 -3.40
N SER A 47 -13.46 -7.64 -4.33
CA SER A 47 -13.45 -9.09 -4.10
C SER A 47 -12.02 -9.66 -3.99
N ALA A 48 -11.00 -8.86 -4.33
CA ALA A 48 -9.58 -9.21 -4.21
C ALA A 48 -8.98 -8.87 -2.84
N VAL A 49 -9.74 -8.22 -1.95
CA VAL A 49 -9.27 -7.93 -0.59
C VAL A 49 -9.37 -9.21 0.24
N ASP A 50 -8.24 -9.84 0.50
CA ASP A 50 -8.12 -10.88 1.52
C ASP A 50 -8.11 -10.21 2.91
N GLY A 51 -9.26 -9.70 3.36
CA GLY A 51 -9.34 -9.02 4.64
C GLY A 51 -10.65 -8.27 4.90
N SER A 52 -10.72 -7.64 6.08
CA SER A 52 -11.86 -6.82 6.47
C SER A 52 -11.84 -5.47 5.73
N VAL A 53 -13.00 -5.03 5.26
CA VAL A 53 -13.16 -3.67 4.73
C VAL A 53 -13.57 -2.75 5.87
N ILE A 54 -12.67 -1.86 6.27
CA ILE A 54 -12.89 -0.86 7.29
C ILE A 54 -13.46 0.40 6.64
N GLY A 55 -14.58 0.90 7.15
CA GLY A 55 -15.07 2.23 6.74
C GLY A 55 -14.12 3.32 7.22
N TYR A 56 -13.76 4.27 6.35
CA TYR A 56 -12.90 5.42 6.71
C TYR A 56 -13.42 6.17 7.94
N GLU A 57 -14.73 6.25 8.12
CA GLU A 57 -15.40 6.86 9.27
C GLU A 57 -15.13 6.16 10.61
N ASN A 58 -14.66 4.91 10.58
CA ASN A 58 -14.31 4.12 11.78
C ASN A 58 -12.83 4.26 12.16
N LEU A 59 -12.03 4.96 11.36
CA LEU A 59 -10.65 5.31 11.68
C LEU A 59 -10.62 6.50 12.65
N THR A 60 -9.57 6.58 13.47
CA THR A 60 -9.30 7.78 14.28
C THR A 60 -8.87 8.95 13.38
N ALA A 61 -8.91 10.18 13.89
CA ALA A 61 -8.49 11.36 13.12
C ALA A 61 -7.03 11.26 12.63
N ASP A 62 -6.13 10.70 13.45
CA ASP A 62 -4.72 10.51 13.07
C ASP A 62 -4.59 9.44 11.99
N GLN A 63 -5.32 8.33 12.12
CA GLN A 63 -5.35 7.27 11.12
C GLN A 63 -5.92 7.75 9.78
N GLN A 64 -6.97 8.57 9.81
CA GLN A 64 -7.55 9.22 8.63
C GLN A 64 -6.51 10.12 7.96
N THR A 65 -5.79 10.92 8.74
CA THR A 65 -4.74 11.81 8.23
C THR A 65 -3.62 11.03 7.55
N VAL A 66 -3.16 9.93 8.15
CA VAL A 66 -2.14 9.05 7.55
C VAL A 66 -2.67 8.40 6.27
N PHE A 67 -3.88 7.86 6.28
CA PHE A 67 -4.49 7.27 5.09
C PHE A 67 -4.63 8.29 3.94
N GLU A 68 -5.08 9.51 4.23
CA GLU A 68 -5.20 10.58 3.25
C GLU A 68 -3.85 11.00 2.65
N ARG A 69 -2.81 11.06 3.49
CA ARG A 69 -1.45 11.32 3.02
C ARG A 69 -0.95 10.21 2.11
N ALA A 70 -1.20 8.95 2.45
CA ALA A 70 -0.82 7.82 1.62
C ALA A 70 -1.47 7.91 0.23
N ILE A 71 -2.79 8.10 0.14
CA ILE A 71 -3.50 8.16 -1.16
C ILE A 71 -3.22 9.45 -1.97
N ALA A 72 -2.63 10.47 -1.33
CA ALA A 72 -2.25 11.73 -1.97
C ALA A 72 -0.79 11.71 -2.48
N ASP A 73 0.02 10.76 -2.01
CA ASP A 73 1.39 10.55 -2.46
C ASP A 73 1.43 9.82 -3.81
N ASP A 74 2.36 10.20 -4.69
CA ASP A 74 2.47 9.62 -6.04
C ASP A 74 2.79 8.12 -6.02
N LEU A 75 3.42 7.62 -4.95
CA LEU A 75 3.75 6.21 -4.74
C LEU A 75 2.76 5.50 -3.82
N ASN A 76 1.66 6.16 -3.45
CA ASN A 76 0.65 5.67 -2.54
C ASN A 76 1.19 5.25 -1.16
N ILE A 77 2.27 5.91 -0.69
CA ILE A 77 2.97 5.56 0.55
C ILE A 77 3.09 6.79 1.45
N THR A 78 3.00 6.58 2.76
CA THR A 78 3.37 7.61 3.73
C THR A 78 3.94 7.01 5.00
N GLU A 79 4.69 7.82 5.74
CA GLU A 79 5.20 7.45 7.06
C GLU A 79 4.05 7.39 8.07
N ILE A 80 4.06 6.36 8.92
CA ILE A 80 3.17 6.26 10.07
C ILE A 80 3.90 6.93 11.25
N PRO A 81 3.37 8.02 11.83
CA PRO A 81 3.95 8.62 13.02
C PRO A 81 3.98 7.63 14.20
N ASP A 82 5.05 7.65 15.00
CA ASP A 82 5.24 6.71 16.12
C ASP A 82 4.11 6.74 17.18
N ASP A 83 3.39 7.85 17.28
CA ASP A 83 2.25 8.04 18.18
C ASP A 83 0.91 7.58 17.58
N THR A 84 0.89 7.23 16.28
CA THR A 84 -0.31 6.75 15.58
C THR A 84 -0.43 5.24 15.70
N ASN A 85 -1.56 4.78 16.27
CA ASN A 85 -1.83 3.35 16.35
C ASN A 85 -2.15 2.75 14.96
N ALA A 86 -1.23 1.96 14.41
CA ALA A 86 -1.38 1.27 13.13
C ALA A 86 -1.93 -0.16 13.22
N SER A 87 -2.30 -0.67 14.41
CA SER A 87 -2.88 -2.02 14.61
C SER A 87 -4.01 -2.36 13.64
N VAL A 88 -4.77 -1.35 13.22
CA VAL A 88 -5.90 -1.51 12.30
C VAL A 88 -5.49 -1.92 10.87
N TRP A 89 -4.22 -1.75 10.48
CA TRP A 89 -3.72 -2.05 9.14
C TRP A 89 -2.72 -3.21 9.08
N TYR A 90 -2.20 -3.70 10.23
CA TYR A 90 -1.20 -4.77 10.24
C TYR A 90 -1.73 -6.13 9.78
N ASP A 91 -3.02 -6.41 10.01
CA ASP A 91 -3.67 -7.62 9.49
C ASP A 91 -4.01 -7.49 7.98
N GLY A 92 -3.60 -6.39 7.33
CA GLY A 92 -3.98 -6.04 5.98
C GLY A 92 -5.46 -5.67 5.86
N GLY A 93 -5.97 -5.69 4.63
CA GLY A 93 -7.37 -5.42 4.33
C GLY A 93 -7.56 -4.18 3.48
N ALA A 94 -8.70 -3.51 3.64
CA ALA A 94 -9.01 -2.33 2.84
C ALA A 94 -9.75 -1.25 3.60
N VAL A 95 -9.55 0.00 3.19
CA VAL A 95 -10.30 1.16 3.64
C VAL A 95 -11.28 1.59 2.55
N ARG A 96 -12.55 1.75 2.92
CA ARG A 96 -13.58 2.31 2.03
C ARG A 96 -13.69 3.81 2.25
N TYR A 97 -13.37 4.57 1.21
CA TYR A 97 -13.34 6.03 1.23
C TYR A 97 -13.95 6.60 -0.06
N GLN A 98 -14.89 7.54 0.05
CA GLN A 98 -15.57 8.18 -1.09
C GLN A 98 -16.12 7.19 -2.15
N ASN A 99 -16.75 6.10 -1.69
CA ASN A 99 -17.26 5.02 -2.53
C ASN A 99 -16.20 4.26 -3.37
N LYS A 100 -14.92 4.43 -3.02
CA LYS A 100 -13.80 3.64 -3.54
C LYS A 100 -13.24 2.76 -2.43
N THR A 101 -12.55 1.70 -2.81
CA THR A 101 -11.89 0.78 -1.90
C THR A 101 -10.39 0.88 -2.13
N TYR A 102 -9.65 1.01 -1.05
CA TYR A 102 -8.20 1.11 -1.06
C TYR A 102 -7.64 -0.03 -0.24
N GLU A 103 -6.86 -0.91 -0.87
CA GLU A 103 -6.10 -1.92 -0.16
C GLU A 103 -5.00 -1.24 0.65
N VAL A 104 -4.82 -1.67 1.89
CA VAL A 104 -3.84 -1.09 2.80
C VAL A 104 -2.91 -2.15 3.35
N ALA A 105 -1.64 -1.80 3.43
CA ALA A 105 -0.60 -2.65 3.99
C ALA A 105 0.43 -1.82 4.75
N VAL A 106 0.94 -2.36 5.85
CA VAL A 106 2.03 -1.75 6.62
C VAL A 106 3.33 -2.46 6.28
N SER A 107 4.40 -1.67 6.07
CA SER A 107 5.77 -2.18 6.03
C SER A 107 6.59 -1.56 7.16
N GLU A 108 7.35 -2.39 7.88
CA GLU A 108 8.28 -1.98 8.94
C GLU A 108 9.72 -2.02 8.41
N THR A 109 10.61 -1.19 8.98
CA THR A 109 12.04 -1.14 8.63
C THR A 109 12.92 -2.10 9.43
#